data_AF-A0A8X6PUI2-F1
#
_entry.id   AF-A0A8X6PUI2-F1
#
_cell.length_a   1.000
_cell.length_b   1.000
_cell.length_c   1.000
_cell.angle_alpha   90.00
_cell.angle_beta   90.00
_cell.angle_gamma   90.00
#
_symmetry.space_group_name_H-M   'P 1'
#
loop_
_entity.id
_entity.type
_entity.pdbx_description
1 polymer ?
#
loop_
_entity_poly.entity_id
_entity_poly.type
_entity_poly.pdbx_seq_one_letter_code
_entity_poly.pdbx_strand_id
1 'polypeptide(L)'
;MYAVCDKYISQNFIGYDKEGSSVYFSAIGNIDHRGVFRSANKIDIFKCCMQVIEGSKEKLKLQTEKLKTPVTQCIFIYDMDNLTLAKATDKYCMHLYFYDFSNLNKIIFLSFII
;
A
#
# COMPACT_ATOMS: atom_id res chain seq x y z
N MET A 1 -9.83 5.90 -13.55
CA MET A 1 -8.85 7.00 -13.44
C MET A 1 -7.67 6.39 -12.69
N TYR A 2 -6.45 6.42 -13.25
CA TYR A 2 -5.20 5.71 -12.81
C TYR A 2 -4.98 4.24 -13.23
N ALA A 3 -5.29 3.89 -14.48
CA ALA A 3 -5.18 2.51 -15.01
C ALA A 3 -3.81 1.82 -14.83
N VAL A 4 -2.71 2.59 -14.78
CA VAL A 4 -1.35 2.05 -14.55
C VAL A 4 -1.20 1.61 -13.09
N CYS A 5 -1.60 2.45 -12.13
CA CYS A 5 -1.45 2.13 -10.72
C CYS A 5 -2.38 0.98 -10.29
N ASP A 6 -3.63 1.00 -10.75
CA ASP A 6 -4.62 -0.05 -10.46
C ASP A 6 -4.17 -1.42 -11.00
N LYS A 7 -3.42 -1.44 -12.09
CA LYS A 7 -3.00 -2.69 -12.74
C LYS A 7 -1.64 -3.19 -12.25
N TYR A 8 -0.73 -2.29 -11.89
CA TYR A 8 0.69 -2.64 -11.66
C TYR A 8 1.21 -2.34 -10.24
N ILE A 9 0.45 -1.62 -9.40
CA ILE A 9 0.81 -1.31 -8.00
C ILE A 9 -0.30 -1.74 -7.03
N SER A 10 -1.23 -2.61 -7.47
CA SER A 10 -2.43 -2.89 -6.68
C SER A 10 -2.08 -3.55 -5.34
N GLN A 11 -2.35 -2.85 -4.25
CA GLN A 11 -2.44 -3.44 -2.92
C GLN A 11 -3.87 -4.00 -2.79
N ASN A 12 -4.01 -5.29 -3.07
CA ASN A 12 -5.32 -5.91 -3.21
C ASN A 12 -5.88 -6.24 -1.84
N PHE A 13 -7.11 -5.80 -1.58
CA PHE A 13 -7.86 -6.28 -0.42
C PHE A 13 -8.17 -7.76 -0.59
N ILE A 14 -7.76 -8.59 0.36
CA ILE A 14 -7.94 -10.05 0.30
C ILE A 14 -8.89 -10.59 1.37
N GLY A 15 -9.33 -9.76 2.32
CA GLY A 15 -10.32 -10.15 3.32
C GLY A 15 -10.02 -9.55 4.69
N TYR A 16 -10.55 -10.20 5.72
CA TYR A 16 -10.36 -9.83 7.12
C TYR A 16 -9.62 -10.95 7.85
N ASP A 17 -8.79 -10.58 8.82
CA ASP A 17 -8.19 -11.55 9.73
C ASP A 17 -9.22 -12.07 10.77
N LYS A 18 -8.73 -12.81 11.77
CA LYS A 18 -9.57 -13.37 12.84
C LYS A 18 -10.16 -12.31 13.77
N GLU A 19 -9.54 -11.13 13.86
CA GLU A 19 -9.92 -10.01 14.72
C GLU A 19 -10.78 -8.99 13.98
N GLY A 20 -10.94 -9.16 12.66
CA GLY A 20 -11.72 -8.28 11.79
C GLY A 20 -10.92 -7.18 11.12
N SER A 21 -9.59 -7.14 11.30
CA SER A 21 -8.69 -6.20 10.63
C SER A 21 -8.70 -6.43 9.14
N SER A 22 -8.78 -5.36 8.34
CA SER A 22 -8.72 -5.47 6.88
C SER A 22 -7.31 -5.88 6.44
N VAL A 23 -7.22 -6.87 5.56
CA VAL A 23 -5.97 -7.44 5.07
C VAL A 23 -5.75 -7.12 3.60
N TYR A 24 -4.56 -6.63 3.29
CA TYR A 24 -4.11 -6.28 1.95
C TYR A 24 -2.86 -7.07 1.58
N PHE A 25 -2.78 -7.48 0.31
CA PHE A 25 -1.64 -8.21 -0.24
C PHE A 25 -1.00 -7.45 -1.39
N SER A 26 0.34 -7.45 -1.43
CA SER A 26 1.12 -6.85 -2.50
C SER A 26 2.37 -7.70 -2.80
N ALA A 27 2.49 -8.18 -4.04
CA ALA A 27 3.65 -8.92 -4.52
C ALA A 27 4.78 -7.98 -4.95
N ILE A 28 5.31 -7.22 -4.01
CA ILE A 28 6.22 -6.10 -4.28
C ILE A 28 7.51 -6.50 -5.01
N GLY A 29 8.04 -7.71 -4.77
CA GLY A 29 9.23 -8.18 -5.47
C GLY A 29 9.00 -8.45 -6.97
N ASN A 30 7.75 -8.72 -7.37
CA ASN A 30 7.33 -9.01 -8.74
C ASN A 30 6.91 -7.76 -9.53
N ILE A 31 6.79 -6.58 -8.90
CA ILE A 31 6.38 -5.35 -9.56
C ILE A 31 7.52 -4.76 -10.41
N ASP A 32 7.18 -4.26 -11.61
CA ASP A 32 8.06 -3.41 -12.42
C ASP A 32 7.95 -1.94 -11.97
N HIS A 33 8.61 -1.62 -10.86
CA HIS A 33 8.60 -0.29 -10.26
C HIS A 33 9.07 0.79 -11.24
N ARG A 34 10.11 0.52 -12.03
CA ARG A 34 10.64 1.48 -13.01
C ARG A 34 9.63 1.74 -14.12
N GLY A 35 9.00 0.69 -14.67
CA GLY A 35 7.96 0.83 -15.67
C GLY A 35 6.80 1.67 -15.18
N VAL A 36 6.34 1.42 -13.95
CA VAL A 36 5.30 2.22 -13.28
C VAL A 36 5.69 3.68 -13.15
N PHE A 37 6.83 3.98 -12.53
CA PHE A 37 7.27 5.36 -12.28
C PHE A 37 7.57 6.14 -13.56
N ARG A 38 7.85 5.45 -14.67
CA ARG A 38 7.99 6.06 -16.00
C ARG A 38 6.65 6.26 -16.72
N SER A 39 5.62 5.49 -16.36
CA SER A 39 4.33 5.47 -17.05
C SER A 39 3.24 6.27 -16.34
N ALA A 40 3.46 6.64 -15.07
CA ALA A 40 2.55 7.45 -14.29
C ALA A 40 3.31 8.57 -13.58
N ASN A 41 2.69 9.75 -13.49
CA ASN A 41 3.27 10.81 -12.68
C ASN A 41 3.12 10.47 -11.19
N LYS A 42 3.98 11.08 -10.38
CA LYS A 42 4.05 10.85 -8.93
C LYS A 42 2.74 11.17 -8.20
N ILE A 43 2.01 12.20 -8.63
CA ILE A 43 0.75 12.61 -8.00
C ILE A 43 -0.31 11.51 -8.17
N ASP A 44 -0.37 10.89 -9.35
CA ASP A 44 -1.30 9.82 -9.64
C ASP A 44 -0.99 8.56 -8.81
N ILE A 45 0.29 8.21 -8.68
CA ILE A 45 0.74 7.13 -7.79
C ILE A 45 0.34 7.41 -6.34
N PHE A 46 0.55 8.63 -5.87
CA PHE A 46 0.16 9.03 -4.51
C PHE A 46 -1.35 8.95 -4.29
N LYS A 47 -2.16 9.43 -5.24
CA LYS A 47 -3.61 9.36 -5.17
C LYS A 47 -4.11 7.91 -5.12
N CYS A 48 -3.45 6.99 -5.81
CA CYS A 48 -3.78 5.57 -5.72
C CYS A 48 -3.51 5.00 -4.32
N CYS A 49 -2.39 5.36 -3.70
CA CYS A 49 -2.13 5.02 -2.31
C CYS A 49 -3.21 5.59 -1.37
N MET A 50 -3.64 6.83 -1.58
CA MET A 50 -4.71 7.45 -0.78
C MET A 50 -6.05 6.72 -0.93
N GLN A 51 -6.40 6.29 -2.15
CA GLN A 51 -7.63 5.52 -2.39
C GLN A 51 -7.64 4.19 -1.61
N VAL A 52 -6.50 3.51 -1.50
CA VAL A 52 -6.38 2.30 -0.68
C VAL A 52 -6.62 2.64 0.79
N ILE A 53 -6.04 3.73 1.30
CA ILE A 53 -6.21 4.16 2.70
C ILE A 53 -7.66 4.54 3.00
N GLU A 54 -8.29 5.34 2.13
CA GLU A 54 -9.70 5.74 2.27
C GLU A 54 -10.61 4.51 2.24
N GLY A 55 -10.37 3.60 1.29
CA GLY A 55 -11.08 2.34 1.19
C GLY A 55 -10.87 1.42 2.40
N SER A 56 -9.69 1.44 3.04
CA SER A 56 -9.46 0.73 4.31
C SER A 56 -10.25 1.35 5.44
N LYS A 57 -10.25 2.68 5.56
CA LYS A 57 -10.98 3.39 6.63
C LYS A 57 -12.48 3.06 6.59
N GLU A 58 -13.08 3.03 5.41
CA GLU A 58 -14.47 2.64 5.24
C GLU A 58 -14.71 1.17 5.66
N LYS A 59 -13.84 0.24 5.24
CA LYS A 59 -13.94 -1.17 5.62
C LYS A 59 -13.83 -1.39 7.13
N LEU A 60 -12.94 -0.66 7.81
CA LEU A 60 -12.76 -0.74 9.26
C LEU A 60 -13.98 -0.20 10.02
N LYS A 61 -14.59 0.88 9.51
CA LYS A 61 -15.85 1.39 10.03
C LYS A 61 -16.97 0.34 9.93
N LEU A 62 -17.14 -0.25 8.75
CA LEU A 62 -18.15 -1.30 8.53
C LEU A 62 -17.88 -2.54 9.40
N GLN A 63 -16.62 -2.93 9.58
CA GLN A 63 -16.26 -4.03 10.47
C GLN A 63 -16.53 -3.74 11.94
N THR A 64 -16.27 -2.51 12.37
CA THR A 64 -16.60 -2.06 13.73
C THR A 64 -18.10 -2.18 14.00
N GLU A 65 -18.93 -1.74 13.04
CA GLU A 65 -20.38 -1.84 13.13
C GLU A 65 -20.84 -3.32 13.16
N LYS A 66 -20.27 -4.18 12.30
CA LYS A 66 -20.62 -5.59 12.22
C LYS A 66 -20.25 -6.38 13.48
N LEU A 67 -19.05 -6.16 14.01
CA LEU A 67 -18.53 -6.91 15.16
C LEU A 67 -18.93 -6.30 16.50
N LYS A 68 -19.50 -5.08 16.51
CA LYS A 68 -19.85 -4.31 17.72
C LYS A 68 -18.65 -4.09 18.66
N THR A 69 -17.45 -4.13 18.10
CA THR A 69 -16.18 -3.88 18.78
C THR A 69 -15.31 -2.97 17.90
N PRO A 70 -14.55 -2.01 18.45
CA PRO A 70 -13.68 -1.15 17.65
C PRO A 70 -12.64 -1.97 16.88
N VAL A 71 -12.65 -1.86 15.55
CA VAL A 71 -11.61 -2.38 14.66
C VAL A 71 -10.89 -1.19 14.04
N THR A 72 -9.60 -1.04 14.33
CA THR A 72 -8.80 0.14 13.93
C THR A 72 -7.54 -0.22 13.15
N GLN A 73 -7.26 -1.50 12.96
CA GLN A 73 -6.01 -1.99 12.39
C GLN A 73 -6.18 -2.44 10.94
N CYS A 74 -5.15 -2.17 10.14
CA CYS A 74 -5.02 -2.62 8.77
C CYS A 74 -3.73 -3.42 8.62
N ILE A 75 -3.81 -4.59 7.99
CA ILE A 75 -2.68 -5.49 7.81
C ILE A 75 -2.25 -5.45 6.34
N PHE A 76 -0.96 -5.24 6.12
CA PHE A 76 -0.34 -5.31 4.80
C PHE A 76 0.64 -6.47 4.74
N ILE A 77 0.42 -7.39 3.81
CA ILE A 77 1.29 -8.52 3.51
C ILE A 77 2.07 -8.16 2.25
N TYR A 78 3.37 -8.01 2.40
CA TYR A 78 4.28 -7.78 1.28
C TYR A 78 5.00 -9.08 0.92
N ASP A 79 4.66 -9.63 -0.23
CA ASP A 79 5.41 -10.72 -0.82
C ASP A 79 6.66 -10.18 -1.52
N MET A 80 7.80 -10.49 -0.91
CA MET A 80 9.12 -10.05 -1.31
C MET A 80 9.78 -11.03 -2.28
N ASP A 81 9.08 -12.06 -2.74
CA ASP A 81 9.62 -13.00 -3.73
C ASP A 81 10.06 -12.28 -5.01
N ASN A 82 11.20 -12.68 -5.58
CA ASN A 82 11.87 -12.02 -6.70
C ASN A 82 12.33 -10.56 -6.46
N LEU A 83 12.35 -10.09 -5.21
CA LEU A 83 13.02 -8.84 -4.85
C LEU A 83 14.53 -9.04 -4.86
N THR A 84 15.20 -8.47 -5.87
CA THR A 84 16.66 -8.48 -5.96
C THR A 84 17.27 -7.28 -5.25
N LEU A 85 18.55 -7.37 -4.87
CA LEU A 85 19.28 -6.24 -4.29
C LEU A 85 19.24 -4.99 -5.19
N ALA A 86 19.35 -5.17 -6.51
CA ALA A 86 19.27 -4.09 -7.48
C ALA A 86 17.91 -3.37 -7.47
N LYS A 87 16.80 -4.11 -7.33
CA LYS A 87 15.46 -3.52 -7.18
C LYS A 87 15.32 -2.79 -5.85
N ALA A 88 15.77 -3.41 -4.75
CA ALA A 88 15.68 -2.86 -3.41
C ALA A 88 16.54 -1.60 -3.20
N THR A 89 17.63 -1.44 -3.96
CA THR A 89 18.58 -0.32 -3.84
C THR A 89 18.48 0.67 -5.01
N ASP A 90 17.45 0.55 -5.84
CA ASP A 90 17.25 1.44 -6.98
C ASP A 90 17.06 2.88 -6.52
N LYS A 91 18.08 3.72 -6.69
CA LYS A 91 18.08 5.10 -6.19
C LYS A 91 16.91 5.93 -6.71
N TYR A 92 16.48 5.70 -7.96
CA TYR A 92 15.38 6.44 -8.56
C TYR A 92 14.04 6.05 -7.91
N CYS A 93 13.76 4.75 -7.80
CA CYS A 93 12.56 4.25 -7.15
C CYS A 93 12.55 4.60 -5.66
N MET A 94 13.66 4.41 -4.96
CA MET A 94 13.81 4.76 -3.54
C MET A 94 13.55 6.24 -3.27
N HIS A 95 14.03 7.13 -4.14
CA HIS A 95 13.73 8.55 -4.00
C HIS A 95 12.24 8.85 -4.12
N LEU A 96 11.54 8.20 -5.06
CA LEU A 96 10.10 8.34 -5.25
C LEU A 96 9.28 7.73 -4.10
N TYR A 97 9.79 6.68 -3.45
CA TYR A 97 9.17 6.06 -2.28
C TYR A 97 9.43 6.82 -0.97
N PHE A 98 10.65 7.28 -0.70
CA PHE A 98 11.04 7.70 0.65
C PHE A 98 11.17 9.22 0.84
N TYR A 99 11.52 9.98 -0.20
CA TYR A 99 11.79 11.41 -0.04
C TYR A 99 10.51 12.24 0.18
N ASP A 100 9.35 11.69 -0.14
CA ASP A 100 8.05 12.37 -0.01
C ASP A 100 7.16 11.83 1.12
N PHE A 101 7.37 10.58 1.56
CA PHE A 101 6.69 10.06 2.74
C PHE A 101 7.21 10.70 4.04
N SER A 102 8.44 11.21 4.06
CA SER A 102 8.98 11.99 5.20
C SER A 102 8.22 13.31 5.44
N ASN A 103 7.65 13.92 4.40
CA ASN A 103 6.76 15.08 4.50
C ASN A 103 5.32 14.69 4.94
N LEU A 104 5.00 13.39 4.93
CA LEU A 104 3.71 12.82 5.32
C LEU A 104 3.70 12.17 6.72
N ASN A 105 4.79 12.30 7.48
CA ASN A 105 4.94 11.83 8.87
C ASN A 105 3.88 12.37 9.86
N LYS A 106 2.91 13.17 9.41
CA LYS A 106 1.74 13.56 10.21
C LYS A 106 0.53 12.62 10.03
N ILE A 107 0.49 11.73 9.04
CA ILE A 107 -0.75 11.00 8.69
C ILE A 107 -0.58 9.47 8.53
N ILE A 108 0.63 8.90 8.39
CA ILE A 108 0.76 7.46 8.11
C ILE A 108 1.72 6.78 9.10
N PHE A 109 1.18 6.15 10.13
CA PHE A 109 1.87 5.11 10.88
C PHE A 109 1.83 3.81 10.07
N LEU A 110 2.86 3.57 9.25
CA LEU A 110 3.16 2.23 8.74
C LEU A 110 4.01 1.53 9.80
N SER A 111 3.36 0.71 10.64
CA SER A 111 4.08 -0.26 11.47
C SER A 111 4.68 -1.31 10.54
N PHE A 112 5.94 -1.11 10.15
CA PHE A 112 6.80 -2.19 9.71
C PHE A 112 7.05 -3.08 10.92
N ILE A 113 6.38 -4.23 10.99
CA ILE A 113 6.85 -5.33 11.84
C ILE A 113 7.99 -5.99 11.06
N ILE A 114 9.20 -5.78 11.54
CA ILE A 114 10.36 -6.63 11.24
C ILE A 114 10.22 -7.88 12.10
#